data_AF-A0A7J4RQQ8-F1
#
_entry.id   AF-A0A7J4RQQ8-F1
#
_cell.length_a   1.000
_cell.length_b   1.000
_cell.length_c   1.000
_cell.angle_alpha   90.00
_cell.angle_beta   90.00
_cell.angle_gamma   90.00
#
_symmetry.space_group_name_H-M   'P 1'
#
loop_
_entity.id
_entity.type
_entity.pdbx_description
1 polymer ?
#
loop_
_entity_poly.entity_id
_entity_poly.type
_entity_poly.pdbx_seq_one_letter_code
_entity_poly.pdbx_strand_id
1 'polypeptide(L)'
;MGVHNNVHVPKESFPKFLWYAIEFFIVVGVSVGIAMNSVNYFTEVGFKEQMTNWIFWAISGGVFLVYYIPIRTLIFKKPILKNI
;
A
#
# COMPACT_ATOMS: atom_id res chain seq x y z
N MET A 1 -11.03 -37.11 23.46
CA MET A 1 -10.90 -37.09 21.98
C MET A 1 -10.31 -35.74 21.61
N GLY A 2 -9.03 -35.71 21.23
CA GLY A 2 -8.33 -34.47 20.90
C GLY A 2 -8.84 -33.94 19.56
N VAL A 3 -9.42 -32.75 19.54
CA VAL A 3 -9.68 -32.04 18.28
C VAL A 3 -8.33 -31.54 17.79
N HIS A 4 -7.70 -32.27 16.88
CA HIS A 4 -6.60 -31.71 16.12
C HIS A 4 -7.21 -30.63 15.21
N ASN A 5 -6.83 -29.38 15.46
CA ASN A 5 -7.23 -28.26 14.62
C ASN A 5 -6.22 -28.11 13.48
N ASN A 6 -6.15 -29.11 12.61
CA ASN A 6 -5.35 -29.09 11.39
C ASN A 6 -6.16 -28.40 10.28
N VAL A 7 -6.37 -27.09 10.46
CA VAL A 7 -6.69 -26.20 9.34
C VAL A 7 -5.49 -26.29 8.39
N HIS A 8 -5.64 -27.10 7.34
CA HIS A 8 -4.65 -27.23 6.28
C HIS A 8 -4.69 -25.93 5.47
N VAL A 9 -3.96 -24.91 5.95
CA VAL A 9 -3.65 -23.73 5.13
C VAL A 9 -2.67 -24.21 4.07
N PRO A 10 -3.04 -24.21 2.78
CA PRO A 10 -2.14 -24.70 1.74
C PRO A 10 -0.85 -23.89 1.78
N LYS A 11 0.28 -24.59 1.96
CA LYS A 11 1.63 -24.01 1.96
C LYS A 11 2.01 -23.42 0.60
N GLU A 12 1.27 -23.76 -0.44
CA GLU A 12 1.35 -23.10 -1.74
C GLU A 12 0.53 -21.80 -1.71
N SER A 13 0.97 -20.88 -0.86
CA SER A 13 0.62 -19.48 -0.97
C SER A 13 1.06 -18.96 -2.34
N PHE A 14 0.27 -18.08 -2.96
CA PHE A 14 0.62 -17.32 -4.17
C PHE A 14 2.14 -17.00 -4.25
N PRO A 15 2.79 -17.08 -5.44
CA PRO A 15 4.20 -16.76 -5.58
C PRO A 15 4.53 -15.45 -4.86
N LYS A 16 5.62 -15.39 -4.09
CA LYS A 16 5.96 -14.21 -3.26
C LYS A 16 5.95 -12.90 -4.06
N PHE A 17 6.36 -12.96 -5.33
CA PHE A 17 6.26 -11.83 -6.26
C PHE A 17 4.83 -11.35 -6.50
N LEU A 18 3.86 -12.26 -6.62
CA LEU A 18 2.47 -11.94 -6.91
C LEU A 18 1.79 -11.24 -5.72
N TRP A 19 2.17 -11.60 -4.49
CA TRP A 19 1.78 -10.83 -3.30
C TRP A 19 2.32 -9.39 -3.35
N TYR A 20 3.58 -9.20 -3.74
CA TYR A 20 4.14 -7.85 -3.91
C TYR A 20 3.47 -7.06 -5.04
N ALA A 21 3.09 -7.73 -6.14
CA ALA A 21 2.38 -7.08 -7.23
C ALA A 21 0.99 -6.61 -6.77
N ILE A 22 0.24 -7.45 -6.06
CA ILE A 22 -1.08 -7.10 -5.51
C ILE A 22 -0.94 -5.93 -4.53
N GLU A 23 0.00 -6.01 -3.60
CA GLU A 23 0.32 -4.94 -2.65
C GLU A 23 0.65 -3.63 -3.38
N PHE A 24 1.48 -3.70 -4.42
CA PHE A 24 1.83 -2.55 -5.25
C PHE A 24 0.60 -1.89 -5.88
N PHE A 25 -0.27 -2.64 -6.55
CA PHE A 25 -1.45 -2.05 -7.20
C PHE A 25 -2.45 -1.46 -6.21
N ILE A 26 -2.59 -2.06 -5.02
CA ILE A 26 -3.40 -1.49 -3.94
C ILE A 26 -2.83 -0.13 -3.51
N VAL A 27 -1.51 -0.05 -3.28
CA VAL A 27 -0.85 1.19 -2.87
C VAL A 27 -0.94 2.26 -3.95
N VAL A 28 -0.78 1.90 -5.23
CA VAL A 28 -1.01 2.81 -6.37
C VAL A 28 -2.44 3.35 -6.36
N GLY A 29 -3.44 2.47 -6.23
CA GLY A 29 -4.84 2.89 -6.21
C GLY A 29 -5.14 3.87 -5.08
N VAL A 30 -4.66 3.57 -3.87
CA VAL A 30 -4.81 4.45 -2.70
C VAL A 30 -4.06 5.76 -2.89
N SER A 31 -2.81 5.73 -3.39
CA SER A 31 -2.00 6.93 -3.58
C SER A 31 -2.62 7.88 -4.60
N VAL A 32 -3.10 7.35 -5.72
CA VAL A 32 -3.79 8.12 -6.76
C VAL A 32 -5.10 8.68 -6.22
N GLY A 33 -5.89 7.88 -5.49
CA GLY A 33 -7.13 8.33 -4.87
C GLY A 33 -6.91 9.50 -3.89
N ILE A 34 -5.89 9.42 -3.03
CA ILE A 34 -5.52 10.51 -2.11
C ILE A 34 -5.04 11.74 -2.90
N ALA A 35 -4.20 11.55 -3.92
CA ALA A 35 -3.66 12.64 -4.72
C ALA A 35 -4.74 13.38 -5.50
N MET A 36 -5.71 12.68 -6.10
CA MET A 36 -6.85 13.29 -6.79
C MET A 36 -7.70 14.16 -5.87
N ASN A 37 -8.06 13.64 -4.69
CA ASN A 37 -8.84 14.41 -3.72
C ASN A 37 -8.09 15.66 -3.25
N SER A 38 -6.76 15.54 -3.08
CA SER A 38 -5.91 16.66 -2.66
C SER A 38 -5.78 17.73 -3.75
N VAL A 39 -5.58 17.32 -5.01
CA VAL A 39 -5.46 18.20 -6.17
C VAL A 39 -6.72 19.06 -6.38
N ASN A 40 -7.90 18.47 -6.22
CA ASN A 40 -9.17 19.21 -6.31
C ASN A 40 -9.21 20.34 -5.27
N TYR A 41 -8.85 20.04 -4.02
CA TYR A 41 -8.74 21.04 -2.95
C TYR A 41 -7.75 22.15 -3.29
N PHE A 42 -6.53 21.84 -3.77
CA PHE A 42 -5.56 22.88 -4.11
C PHE A 42 -6.00 23.76 -5.29
N THR A 43 -6.74 23.17 -6.23
CA THR A 43 -7.30 23.92 -7.37
C THR A 43 -8.35 24.92 -6.91
N GLU A 44 -9.23 24.53 -5.97
CA GLU A 44 -10.22 25.43 -5.36
C GLU A 44 -9.57 26.59 -4.57
N VAL A 45 -8.41 26.35 -3.95
CA VAL A 45 -7.62 27.38 -3.25
C VAL A 45 -6.92 28.35 -4.22
N GLY A 46 -6.98 28.11 -5.53
CA GLY A 46 -6.45 28.99 -6.57
C GLY A 46 -5.03 28.66 -7.04
N PHE A 47 -4.56 27.43 -6.80
CA PHE A 47 -3.27 26.99 -7.34
C PHE A 47 -3.32 26.85 -8.86
N LYS A 48 -2.22 27.23 -9.53
CA LYS A 48 -2.08 27.05 -10.98
C LYS A 48 -1.95 25.56 -11.33
N GLU A 49 -2.46 25.19 -12.50
CA GLU A 49 -2.44 23.81 -13.02
C GLU A 49 -1.04 23.15 -12.95
N GLN A 50 0.00 23.88 -13.34
CA GLN A 50 1.38 23.39 -13.26
C GLN A 50 1.78 23.01 -11.84
N MET A 51 1.41 23.81 -10.84
CA MET A 51 1.74 23.53 -9.43
C MET A 51 0.95 22.33 -8.92
N THR A 52 -0.33 22.25 -9.28
CA THR A 52 -1.21 21.14 -8.91
C THR A 52 -0.71 19.80 -9.46
N ASN A 53 -0.14 19.77 -10.67
CA ASN A 53 0.48 18.57 -11.22
C ASN A 53 1.71 18.13 -10.41
N TRP A 54 2.58 19.06 -9.99
CA TRP A 54 3.70 18.72 -9.10
C TRP A 54 3.22 18.19 -7.74
N ILE A 55 2.15 18.78 -7.19
CA ILE A 55 1.53 18.33 -5.95
C ILE A 55 0.97 16.91 -6.09
N PHE A 56 0.32 16.58 -7.21
CA PHE A 56 -0.18 15.24 -7.49
C PHE A 56 0.93 14.18 -7.36
N TRP A 57 2.06 14.42 -8.03
CA TRP A 57 3.20 13.49 -8.01
C TRP A 57 3.89 13.46 -6.64
N ALA A 58 4.01 14.59 -5.95
CA ALA A 58 4.57 14.67 -4.61
C ALA A 58 3.75 13.85 -3.60
N ILE A 59 2.42 13.96 -3.63
CA ILE A 59 1.52 13.20 -2.75
C ILE A 59 1.56 11.72 -3.10
N SER A 60 1.45 11.37 -4.39
CA SER A 60 1.50 9.98 -4.84
C SER A 60 2.80 9.30 -4.41
N GLY A 61 3.95 9.95 -4.63
CA GLY A 61 5.25 9.47 -4.20
C GLY A 61 5.42 9.43 -2.67
N GLY A 62 4.89 10.44 -1.96
CA GLY A 62 4.92 10.50 -0.50
C GLY A 62 4.18 9.33 0.16
N VAL A 63 2.97 9.00 -0.33
CA VAL A 63 2.20 7.84 0.15
C VAL A 63 2.97 6.54 -0.10
N PHE A 64 3.61 6.41 -1.27
CA PHE A 64 4.47 5.28 -1.58
C PHE A 64 5.62 5.14 -0.58
N LEU A 65 6.35 6.21 -0.31
CA LEU A 65 7.48 6.20 0.63
C LEU A 65 7.03 5.83 2.05
N VAL A 66 5.92 6.40 2.50
CA VAL A 66 5.33 6.10 3.82
C VAL A 66 4.86 4.64 3.90
N TYR A 67 4.35 4.08 2.81
CA TYR A 67 3.95 2.68 2.83
C TYR A 67 5.15 1.73 2.86
N TYR A 68 6.10 1.90 1.92
CA TYR A 68 7.19 0.94 1.74
C TYR A 68 8.29 1.04 2.80
N ILE A 69 8.49 2.21 3.42
CA ILE A 69 9.53 2.38 4.44
C ILE A 69 9.00 2.01 5.83
N PRO A 70 8.12 2.77 6.50
CA PRO A 70 7.68 2.42 7.84
C PRO A 70 6.60 1.34 7.87
N ILE A 71 5.52 1.43 7.09
CA ILE A 71 4.35 0.54 7.24
C ILE A 71 4.74 -0.90 6.92
N ARG A 72 5.34 -1.13 5.75
CA ARG A 72 5.77 -2.46 5.32
C ARG A 72 6.79 -3.08 6.28
N THR A 73 7.78 -2.30 6.73
CA THR A 73 8.78 -2.77 7.70
C THR A 73 8.13 -3.16 9.04
N LEU A 74 7.10 -2.43 9.50
CA LEU A 74 6.36 -2.77 10.72
C LEU A 74 5.49 -4.02 10.56
N ILE A 75 4.85 -4.21 9.39
CA ILE A 75 4.05 -5.41 9.10
C ILE A 75 4.92 -6.67 9.14
N PHE A 76 6.10 -6.64 8.51
CA PHE A 76 7.02 -7.78 8.48
C PHE A 76 7.73 -8.07 9.81
N LYS A 77 7.71 -7.15 10.78
CA LYS A 77 8.21 -7.42 12.15
C LYS A 77 7.30 -8.34 12.96
N LYS A 78 6.09 -8.64 12.50
CA LYS A 78 5.19 -9.54 13.24
C LYS A 78 5.72 -10.99 13.19
N PRO A 79 5.97 -11.63 14.35
CA PRO A 79 6.50 -13.00 14.42
C PRO A 79 5.57 -14.06 13.81
N ILE A 80 4.31 -13.68 13.53
CA ILE A 80 3.28 -14.52 12.91
C ILE A 80 3.67 -14.91 11.46
N LEU A 81 4.48 -14.09 10.78
CA LEU A 81 4.97 -14.35 9.42
C LEU A 81 6.30 -15.12 9.38
N LYS A 82 6.88 -15.49 10.53
CA LYS A 82 8.20 -16.12 10.62
C LYS A 82 8.20 -17.61 10.21
N ASN A 83 7.02 -18.21 10.09
CA ASN A 83 6.81 -19.63 9.78
C ASN A 83 6.03 -19.86 8.46
N ILE A 84 5.90 -18.83 7.61
CA ILE A 84 5.35 -18.91 6.24
C ILE A 84 6.49 -18.79 5.23
#